data_AF-A0A2N3N7L2-F1
#
_entry.id   AF-A0A2N3N7L2-F1
#
_cell.length_a   1.000
_cell.length_b   1.000
_cell.length_c   1.000
_cell.angle_alpha   90.00
_cell.angle_beta   90.00
_cell.angle_gamma   90.00
#
_symmetry.space_group_name_H-M   'P 1'
#
loop_
_entity.id
_entity.type
_entity.pdbx_description
1 polymer ?
#
loop_
_entity_poly.entity_id
_entity_poly.type
_entity_poly.pdbx_seq_one_letter_code
_entity_poly.pdbx_strand_id
1 'polypeptide(L)'
;MSTFYRVWFIWVDPLSLVPTVYGVIFNRGHLMDALIPSSMSVADPNHAFLFHQLAALYAFLAIVLAGVLRATPDVRVWKTVIGGVLVVDVAILASLYVSLEHQNRLALRNWWVQEWGNLIYTGGVAILRSLFLAGVGVRKGARGKKNVQSLTAQGL
;
A
#
# COMPACT_ATOMS: atom_id res chain seq x y z
N MET A 1 -17.11 -2.02 9.02
CA MET A 1 -16.27 -1.69 7.85
C MET A 1 -16.99 -2.16 6.59
N SER A 2 -16.91 -1.42 5.48
CA SER A 2 -17.49 -1.82 4.19
C SER A 2 -16.90 -3.15 3.70
N THR A 3 -17.72 -3.98 3.07
CA THR A 3 -17.30 -5.23 2.42
C THR A 3 -16.23 -4.98 1.35
N PHE A 4 -16.29 -3.83 0.68
CA PHE A 4 -15.30 -3.42 -0.33
C PHE A 4 -13.86 -3.43 0.23
N TYR A 5 -13.59 -2.67 1.30
CA TYR A 5 -12.26 -2.64 1.93
C TYR A 5 -11.82 -4.01 2.44
N ARG A 6 -12.78 -4.81 2.91
CA ARG A 6 -12.50 -6.14 3.43
C ARG A 6 -12.01 -7.08 2.33
N VAL A 7 -12.67 -7.08 1.17
CA VAL A 7 -12.25 -7.88 0.01
C VAL A 7 -10.94 -7.35 -0.56
N TRP A 8 -10.81 -6.02 -0.70
CA TRP A 8 -9.61 -5.40 -1.26
C TRP A 8 -8.35 -5.77 -0.46
N PHE A 9 -8.31 -5.45 0.84
CA PHE A 9 -7.09 -5.61 1.64
C PHE A 9 -6.74 -7.08 1.95
N ILE A 10 -7.73 -7.98 1.98
CA ILE A 10 -7.51 -9.40 2.29
C ILE A 10 -7.12 -10.20 1.05
N TRP A 11 -7.68 -9.87 -0.12
CA TRP A 11 -7.53 -10.66 -1.34
C TRP A 11 -6.78 -9.91 -2.42
N VAL A 12 -7.27 -8.75 -2.83
CA VAL A 12 -6.74 -8.03 -3.99
C VAL A 12 -5.31 -7.56 -3.75
N ASP A 13 -5.09 -6.89 -2.62
CA ASP A 13 -3.78 -6.33 -2.24
C ASP A 13 -2.70 -7.44 -2.09
N PRO A 14 -2.94 -8.54 -1.36
CA PRO A 14 -1.92 -9.59 -1.25
C PRO A 14 -1.64 -10.31 -2.57
N LEU A 15 -2.66 -10.52 -3.41
CA LEU A 15 -2.48 -11.16 -4.71
C LEU A 15 -1.71 -10.28 -5.68
N SER A 16 -1.92 -8.95 -5.66
CA SER A 16 -1.21 -8.05 -6.56
C SER A 16 0.29 -7.98 -6.27
N LEU A 17 0.71 -8.28 -5.03
CA LEU A 17 2.12 -8.36 -4.65
C LEU A 17 2.83 -9.61 -5.19
N VAL A 18 2.11 -10.67 -5.56
CA VAL A 18 2.73 -11.91 -6.07
C VAL A 18 3.44 -11.68 -7.42
N PRO A 19 2.79 -11.09 -8.45
CA PRO A 19 3.47 -10.68 -9.67
C PRO A 19 4.62 -9.70 -9.41
N THR A 20 4.49 -8.79 -8.44
CA THR A 20 5.56 -7.85 -8.07
C THR A 20 6.79 -8.60 -7.56
N VAL A 21 6.63 -9.50 -6.59
CA VAL A 21 7.74 -10.31 -6.05
C VAL A 21 8.38 -11.16 -7.15
N TYR A 22 7.58 -11.80 -7.98
CA TYR A 22 8.07 -12.59 -9.11
C TYR A 22 8.89 -11.73 -10.08
N GLY A 23 8.37 -10.56 -10.46
CA GLY A 23 9.07 -9.61 -11.32
C GLY A 23 10.41 -9.18 -10.71
N VAL A 24 10.45 -8.88 -9.40
CA VAL A 24 11.65 -8.36 -8.72
C VAL A 24 12.77 -9.40 -8.72
N ILE A 25 12.43 -10.67 -8.61
CA ILE A 25 13.43 -11.75 -8.56
C ILE A 25 13.87 -12.18 -9.97
N PHE A 26 12.90 -12.43 -10.87
CA PHE A 26 13.15 -13.13 -12.13
C PHE A 26 13.16 -12.22 -13.36
N ASN A 27 12.53 -11.04 -13.28
CA ASN A 27 12.44 -10.11 -14.40
C ASN A 27 12.94 -8.70 -14.03
N ARG A 28 14.18 -8.66 -13.53
CA ARG A 28 14.83 -7.45 -13.04
C ARG A 28 14.93 -6.36 -14.12
N GLY A 29 15.14 -6.73 -15.38
CA GLY A 29 15.22 -5.78 -16.49
C GLY A 29 13.90 -5.03 -16.70
N HIS A 30 12.77 -5.74 -16.69
CA HIS A 30 11.46 -5.10 -16.91
C HIS A 30 11.01 -4.24 -15.73
N LEU A 31 11.46 -4.57 -14.51
CA LEU A 31 11.23 -3.73 -13.34
C LEU A 31 12.21 -2.58 -13.20
N MET A 32 13.46 -2.73 -13.68
CA MET A 32 14.35 -1.59 -13.86
C MET A 32 13.62 -0.58 -14.72
N ASP A 33 13.15 -0.95 -15.91
CA ASP A 33 12.44 -0.03 -16.80
C ASP A 33 11.13 0.55 -16.21
N ALA A 34 10.54 -0.11 -15.20
CA ALA A 34 9.30 0.33 -14.54
C ALA A 34 9.51 1.14 -13.24
N LEU A 35 10.65 0.99 -12.59
CA LEU A 35 11.00 1.65 -11.31
C LEU A 35 12.11 2.70 -11.48
N ILE A 36 12.96 2.53 -12.50
CA ILE A 36 14.10 3.35 -12.84
C ILE A 36 14.02 3.68 -14.35
N PRO A 37 14.01 4.96 -14.73
CA PRO A 37 13.95 5.31 -16.14
C PRO A 37 15.13 4.70 -16.92
N SER A 38 14.85 4.23 -18.14
CA SER A 38 15.77 3.50 -19.02
C SER A 38 17.10 4.24 -19.30
N SER A 39 17.17 5.56 -19.09
CA SER A 39 18.38 6.39 -19.14
C SER A 39 19.33 6.19 -17.95
N MET A 40 18.84 5.73 -16.80
CA MET A 40 19.61 5.30 -15.62
C MET A 40 19.71 3.76 -15.51
N SER A 41 19.10 3.03 -16.44
CA SER A 41 19.12 1.56 -16.54
C SER A 41 20.46 1.06 -17.09
N VAL A 42 21.56 1.37 -16.41
CA VAL A 42 22.75 0.52 -16.51
C VAL A 42 22.54 -0.55 -15.47
N ALA A 43 21.96 -1.68 -15.88
CA ALA A 43 21.77 -2.84 -15.02
C ALA A 43 23.13 -3.35 -14.52
N ASP A 44 23.64 -2.74 -13.45
CA ASP A 44 24.86 -3.18 -12.80
C ASP A 44 24.51 -4.38 -11.92
N PRO A 45 25.13 -5.56 -12.16
CA PRO A 45 24.95 -6.77 -11.36
C PRO A 45 25.06 -6.56 -9.84
N ASN A 46 25.78 -5.53 -9.40
CA ASN A 46 25.94 -5.18 -7.98
C ASN A 46 24.62 -4.75 -7.31
N HIS A 47 23.59 -4.35 -8.06
CA HIS A 47 22.30 -3.95 -7.50
C HIS A 47 21.38 -5.15 -7.18
N ALA A 48 21.76 -6.38 -7.56
CA ALA A 48 20.96 -7.59 -7.32
C ALA A 48 20.52 -7.74 -5.86
N PHE A 49 21.39 -7.35 -4.92
CA PHE A 49 21.08 -7.36 -3.49
C PHE A 49 19.86 -6.51 -3.13
N LEU A 50 19.73 -5.30 -3.70
CA LEU A 50 18.61 -4.39 -3.42
C LEU A 50 17.28 -4.96 -3.91
N PHE A 51 17.26 -5.64 -5.05
CA PHE A 51 16.06 -6.32 -5.53
C PHE A 51 15.66 -7.46 -4.62
N HIS A 52 16.61 -8.24 -4.09
CA HIS A 52 16.28 -9.28 -3.12
C HIS A 52 15.66 -8.70 -1.84
N GLN A 53 16.17 -7.55 -1.34
CA GLN A 53 15.56 -6.84 -0.20
C GLN A 53 14.15 -6.34 -0.53
N LEU A 54 13.95 -5.80 -1.73
CA LEU A 54 12.65 -5.32 -2.19
C LEU A 54 11.62 -6.46 -2.35
N ALA A 55 12.05 -7.60 -2.89
CA ALA A 55 11.23 -8.81 -2.98
C ALA A 55 10.84 -9.32 -1.59
N ALA A 56 11.79 -9.34 -0.64
CA ALA A 56 11.52 -9.71 0.74
C ALA A 56 10.50 -8.78 1.40
N LEU A 57 10.61 -7.46 1.18
CA LEU A 57 9.63 -6.48 1.67
C LEU A 57 8.23 -6.74 1.12
N TYR A 58 8.07 -6.91 -0.20
CA TYR A 58 6.75 -7.15 -0.78
C TYR A 58 6.15 -8.51 -0.38
N ALA A 59 6.98 -9.54 -0.24
CA ALA A 59 6.53 -10.83 0.29
C ALA A 59 6.07 -10.71 1.74
N PHE A 60 6.81 -9.98 2.58
CA PHE A 60 6.43 -9.67 3.95
C PHE A 60 5.10 -8.92 4.01
N LEU A 61 4.91 -7.88 3.19
CA LEU A 61 3.65 -7.14 3.11
C LEU A 61 2.48 -8.03 2.70
N ALA A 62 2.67 -8.93 1.72
CA ALA A 62 1.65 -9.88 1.30
C ALA A 62 1.22 -10.80 2.46
N ILE A 63 2.18 -11.32 3.23
CA ILE A 63 1.91 -12.17 4.40
C ILE A 63 1.20 -11.38 5.51
N VAL A 64 1.64 -10.16 5.80
CA VAL A 64 1.02 -9.33 6.85
C VAL A 64 -0.40 -8.97 6.46
N LEU A 65 -0.63 -8.49 5.25
CA LEU A 65 -1.96 -8.15 4.75
C LEU A 65 -2.87 -9.37 4.69
N ALA A 66 -2.36 -10.51 4.21
CA ALA A 66 -3.15 -11.72 4.11
C ALA A 66 -3.43 -12.38 5.48
N GLY A 67 -2.42 -12.47 6.33
CA GLY A 67 -2.48 -13.16 7.61
C GLY A 67 -3.12 -12.32 8.70
N VAL A 68 -2.53 -11.16 9.00
CA VAL A 68 -2.94 -10.32 10.15
C VAL A 68 -4.37 -9.82 9.97
N LEU A 69 -4.75 -9.37 8.77
CA LEU A 69 -6.10 -8.85 8.53
C LEU A 69 -7.17 -9.95 8.52
N ARG A 70 -6.82 -11.22 8.24
CA ARG A 70 -7.73 -12.36 8.42
C ARG A 70 -7.84 -12.77 9.89
N ALA A 71 -6.77 -12.61 10.66
CA ALA A 71 -6.70 -13.04 12.06
C ALA A 71 -7.51 -12.16 13.02
N THR A 72 -7.84 -10.91 12.64
CA THR A 72 -8.61 -10.02 13.53
C THR A 72 -9.64 -9.17 12.79
N PRO A 73 -10.85 -8.98 13.35
CA PRO A 73 -11.82 -8.00 12.88
C PRO A 73 -11.60 -6.59 13.44
N ASP A 74 -10.62 -6.37 14.34
CA ASP A 74 -10.39 -5.07 14.97
C ASP A 74 -9.88 -4.04 13.97
N VAL A 75 -10.73 -3.04 13.70
CA VAL A 75 -10.44 -1.92 12.80
C VAL A 75 -9.21 -1.14 13.23
N ARG A 76 -8.86 -1.09 14.53
CA ARG A 76 -7.64 -0.42 14.98
C ARG A 76 -6.39 -1.12 14.44
N VAL A 77 -6.34 -2.45 14.53
CA VAL A 77 -5.25 -3.25 13.97
C VAL A 77 -5.18 -3.06 12.45
N TRP A 78 -6.34 -3.08 11.78
CA TRP A 78 -6.40 -2.82 10.33
C TRP A 78 -5.83 -1.45 9.97
N LYS A 79 -6.20 -0.39 10.69
CA LYS A 79 -5.68 0.96 10.45
C LYS A 79 -4.18 1.05 10.70
N THR A 80 -3.65 0.36 11.72
CA THR A 80 -2.20 0.33 11.97
C THR A 80 -1.45 -0.34 10.83
N VAL A 81 -1.90 -1.52 10.39
CA VAL A 81 -1.27 -2.26 9.29
C VAL A 81 -1.35 -1.46 7.99
N ILE A 82 -2.54 -0.98 7.62
CA ILE A 82 -2.74 -0.20 6.39
C ILE A 82 -1.99 1.14 6.45
N GLY A 83 -1.86 1.75 7.64
CA GLY A 83 -1.03 2.93 7.85
C GLY A 83 0.44 2.67 7.57
N GLY A 84 0.98 1.54 8.04
CA GLY A 84 2.35 1.13 7.73
C GLY A 84 2.56 0.88 6.24
N VAL A 85 1.60 0.24 5.57
CA VAL A 85 1.66 0.01 4.11
C VAL A 85 1.60 1.32 3.34
N LEU A 86 0.78 2.28 3.78
CA LEU A 86 0.70 3.61 3.16
C LEU A 86 2.05 4.34 3.17
N VAL A 87 2.85 4.19 4.25
CA VAL A 87 4.21 4.75 4.30
C VAL A 87 5.08 4.18 3.18
N VAL A 88 4.95 2.88 2.89
CA VAL A 88 5.68 2.24 1.77
C VAL A 88 5.23 2.84 0.44
N ASP A 89 3.92 3.06 0.23
CA ASP A 89 3.44 3.69 -1.01
C ASP A 89 3.98 5.10 -1.20
N VAL A 90 4.00 5.91 -0.13
CA VAL A 90 4.55 7.26 -0.17
C VAL A 90 6.04 7.21 -0.48
N ALA A 91 6.79 6.27 0.08
CA ALA A 91 8.21 6.10 -0.22
C ALA A 91 8.44 5.74 -1.71
N ILE A 92 7.58 4.89 -2.29
CA ILE A 92 7.64 4.53 -3.71
C ILE A 92 7.35 5.74 -4.60
N LEU A 93 6.29 6.49 -4.31
CA LEU A 93 5.92 7.71 -5.06
C LEU A 93 6.98 8.80 -4.94
N ALA A 94 7.57 8.99 -3.75
CA ALA A 94 8.68 9.90 -3.53
C ALA A 94 9.92 9.48 -4.33
N SER A 95 10.21 8.18 -4.38
CA SER A 95 11.32 7.64 -5.18
C SER A 95 11.12 7.92 -6.68
N LEU A 96 9.90 7.77 -7.18
CA LEU A 96 9.55 8.13 -8.56
C LEU A 96 9.77 9.64 -8.81
N TYR A 97 9.31 10.49 -7.89
CA TYR A 97 9.49 11.95 -8.00
C TYR A 97 10.98 12.34 -8.04
N VAL A 98 11.78 11.86 -7.09
CA VAL A 98 13.22 12.15 -7.00
C VAL A 98 13.94 11.66 -8.26
N SER A 99 13.60 10.48 -8.76
CA SER A 99 14.17 9.93 -10.00
C SER A 99 13.88 10.81 -11.23
N LEU A 100 12.67 11.36 -11.33
CA LEU A 100 12.28 12.27 -12.41
C LEU A 100 12.89 13.67 -12.27
N GLU A 101 13.00 14.17 -11.03
CA GLU A 101 13.64 15.46 -10.72
C GLU A 101 15.12 15.46 -11.12
N HIS A 102 15.87 14.41 -10.76
CA HIS A 102 17.28 14.25 -11.17
C HIS A 102 17.49 14.27 -12.69
N GLN A 103 16.44 13.98 -13.47
CA GLN A 103 16.48 14.00 -14.93
C GLN A 103 15.92 15.29 -15.53
N ASN A 104 15.47 16.25 -14.71
CA ASN A 104 14.71 17.42 -15.16
C ASN A 104 13.46 17.02 -15.99
N ARG A 105 12.85 15.86 -15.71
CA ARG A 105 11.71 15.29 -16.44
C ARG A 105 10.39 15.33 -15.65
N LEU A 106 10.24 16.33 -14.77
CA LEU A 106 9.00 16.53 -14.01
C LEU A 106 7.79 16.90 -14.90
N ALA A 107 8.02 17.37 -16.13
CA ALA A 107 6.96 17.64 -17.07
C ALA A 107 6.22 16.35 -17.46
N LEU A 108 4.93 16.26 -17.11
CA LEU A 108 4.05 15.10 -17.34
C LEU A 108 4.03 14.61 -18.81
N ARG A 109 4.28 15.50 -19.77
CA ARG A 109 4.34 15.16 -21.20
C ARG A 109 5.52 14.25 -21.56
N ASN A 110 6.56 14.25 -20.74
CA ASN A 110 7.79 13.50 -20.99
C ASN A 110 7.81 12.14 -20.28
N TRP A 111 6.69 11.74 -19.67
CA TRP A 111 6.59 10.50 -18.90
C TRP A 111 6.35 9.30 -19.82
N TRP A 112 6.98 8.18 -19.47
CA TRP A 112 6.88 6.91 -20.16
C TRP A 112 5.62 6.17 -19.68
N VAL A 113 5.15 5.21 -20.48
CA VAL A 113 3.94 4.43 -20.17
C VAL A 113 4.08 3.72 -18.81
N GLN A 114 5.28 3.25 -18.50
CA GLN A 114 5.60 2.58 -17.25
C GLN A 114 5.52 3.52 -16.04
N GLU A 115 6.01 4.76 -16.19
CA GLU A 115 5.97 5.79 -15.14
C GLU A 115 4.51 6.18 -14.82
N TRP A 116 3.66 6.31 -15.85
CA TRP A 116 2.22 6.49 -15.70
C TRP A 116 1.55 5.28 -15.03
N GLY A 117 1.92 4.07 -15.43
CA GLY A 117 1.40 2.84 -14.83
C GLY A 117 1.68 2.76 -13.33
N ASN A 118 2.90 3.10 -12.91
CA ASN A 118 3.28 3.13 -11.50
C ASN A 118 2.52 4.22 -10.73
N LEU A 119 2.43 5.44 -11.27
CA LEU A 119 1.69 6.53 -10.61
C LEU A 119 0.20 6.21 -10.45
N ILE A 120 -0.45 5.71 -11.51
CA ILE A 120 -1.89 5.40 -11.48
C ILE A 120 -2.16 4.26 -10.52
N TYR A 121 -1.37 3.19 -10.59
CA TYR A 121 -1.54 2.03 -9.72
C TYR A 121 -1.22 2.39 -8.27
N THR A 122 0.03 2.75 -7.97
CA THR A 122 0.50 3.03 -6.61
C THR A 122 -0.22 4.22 -6.00
N GLY A 123 -0.43 5.29 -6.77
CA GLY A 123 -1.22 6.45 -6.33
C GLY A 123 -2.68 6.10 -6.06
N GLY A 124 -3.31 5.29 -6.93
CA GLY A 124 -4.67 4.81 -6.73
C GLY A 124 -4.83 4.00 -5.44
N VAL A 125 -3.91 3.06 -5.18
CA VAL A 125 -3.95 2.27 -3.94
C VAL A 125 -3.63 3.13 -2.72
N ALA A 126 -2.68 4.06 -2.80
CA ALA A 126 -2.37 5.01 -1.72
C ALA A 126 -3.58 5.87 -1.35
N ILE A 127 -4.35 6.35 -2.34
CA ILE A 127 -5.60 7.09 -2.11
C ILE A 127 -6.62 6.19 -1.41
N LEU A 128 -6.83 4.95 -1.88
CA LEU A 128 -7.76 4.00 -1.27
C LEU A 128 -7.40 3.74 0.20
N ARG A 129 -6.11 3.54 0.51
CA ARG A 129 -5.62 3.38 1.89
C ARG A 129 -5.84 4.65 2.71
N SER A 130 -5.57 5.82 2.16
CA SER A 130 -5.81 7.11 2.82
C SER A 130 -7.29 7.31 3.18
N LEU A 131 -8.21 7.00 2.27
CA LEU A 131 -9.66 7.05 2.52
C LEU A 131 -10.07 6.09 3.65
N PHE A 132 -9.53 4.87 3.64
CA PHE A 132 -9.76 3.90 4.70
C PHE A 132 -9.28 4.41 6.07
N LEU A 133 -8.07 4.97 6.13
CA LEU A 133 -7.49 5.52 7.37
C LEU A 133 -8.30 6.72 7.89
N ALA A 134 -8.77 7.59 6.98
CA ALA A 134 -9.70 8.68 7.28
C ALA A 134 -11.07 8.18 7.80
N GLY A 135 -11.35 6.88 7.69
CA GLY A 135 -12.57 6.25 8.20
C GLY A 135 -13.73 6.25 7.22
N VAL A 136 -13.49 6.58 5.95
CA VAL A 136 -14.49 6.46 4.89
C VAL A 136 -14.93 5.00 4.78
N GLY A 137 -16.23 4.73 4.83
CA GLY A 137 -16.77 3.37 4.79
C GLY A 137 -16.51 2.52 6.05
N VAL A 138 -15.97 3.10 7.12
CA VAL A 138 -15.85 2.46 8.43
C VAL A 138 -16.96 2.97 9.34
N ARG A 139 -18.06 2.20 9.49
CA ARG A 139 -19.11 2.52 10.47
C ARG A 139 -18.49 2.62 11.86
N LYS A 140 -18.55 3.80 12.50
CA LYS A 140 -18.29 3.96 13.93
C LYS A 140 -19.35 3.12 14.64
N GLY A 141 -18.93 2.03 15.29
CA GLY A 141 -19.81 1.28 16.18
C GLY A 141 -20.42 2.28 17.17
N ALA A 142 -21.74 2.25 17.33
CA ALA A 142 -22.47 3.06 18.29
C ALA A 142 -21.73 2.97 19.62
N ARG A 143 -21.02 4.05 19.97
CA ARG A 143 -20.30 4.15 21.23
C ARG A 143 -21.38 4.02 22.29
N GLY A 144 -21.36 2.91 23.02
CA GLY A 144 -22.41 2.57 23.97
C GLY A 144 -22.75 3.77 24.85
N LYS A 145 -23.92 4.35 24.61
CA LYS A 145 -24.69 4.99 25.69
C LYS A 145 -25.08 3.84 26.61
N LYS A 146 -24.14 3.41 27.46
CA LYS A 146 -24.47 2.58 28.61
C LYS A 146 -25.45 3.40 29.44
N ASN A 147 -26.63 2.84 29.61
CA ASN A 147 -27.67 3.25 30.54
C ASN A 147 -27.05 3.74 31.85
N VAL A 148 -26.97 5.06 32.03
CA VAL A 148 -26.86 5.68 33.37
C VAL A 148 -28.27 5.97 33.91
N GLN A 149 -29.33 5.81 33.11
CA GLN A 149 -30.71 6.09 33.51
C GLN A 149 -31.44 4.93 34.22
N SER A 150 -30.88 3.71 34.28
CA SER A 150 -31.53 2.60 34.99
C SER A 150 -31.08 2.41 36.45
N LEU A 151 -30.11 3.21 36.93
CA LEU A 151 -29.68 3.18 38.34
C LEU A 151 -30.32 4.29 39.19
N THR A 152 -30.93 5.31 38.58
CA THR A 152 -31.68 6.35 39.28
C THR A 152 -33.18 6.06 39.43
N ALA A 153 -33.71 5.01 38.79
CA ALA A 153 -35.13 4.65 38.86
C ALA A 153 -35.45 3.54 39.88
N GLN A 154 -34.45 3.01 40.59
CA GLN A 154 -34.62 1.98 41.63
C GLN A 154 -34.22 2.45 43.04
N GLY A 155 -33.96 3.74 43.23
CA GLY A 155 -33.61 4.30 44.52
C GLY A 155 -34.02 5.75 44.61
N LEU A 156 -35.29 5.96 44.96
CA LEU A 156 -35.85 7.02 45.83
C LEU A 156 -37.38 7.01 45.70
#